data_AF-A0AB40CGX0-F1
#
_entry.id   AF-A0AB40CGX0-F1
#
_cell.length_a   1.000
_cell.length_b   1.000
_cell.length_c   1.000
_cell.angle_alpha   90.00
_cell.angle_beta   90.00
_cell.angle_gamma   90.00
#
_symmetry.space_group_name_H-M   'P 1'
#
loop_
_entity.id
_entity.type
_entity.pdbx_description
1 polymer ?
#
loop_
_entity_poly.entity_id
_entity_poly.type
_entity_poly.pdbx_seq_one_letter_code
_entity_poly.pdbx_strand_id
1 'polypeptide(L)'
;MRSLLFRTAIPALHLFSPKTLTLTLTLVPLLPRSFSSKSPPMASSKDEPPSSSSSLSIEKQFEGFRAHLEDSNSLRDRIRAVAVEMESATRILYSSLLLVHQSLPISEVLVKAARQIEVLKGHYGRLAEILLECPGQYYRYHGDWRSETQTAVSLLAFLHWLETGNLLKHEEAEKKLGLGVSEFGLDIEDYLIGICFMSNELPRYVVNQVTAGDYDSPKKVLKFLTDLHAAFRMLNLRNDFLRKKFDGMKYDLRRVEEVFYDVKIRGLAPVETAEEHSMQT
;
A
#
# COMPACT_ATOMS: atom_id res chain seq x y z
N MET A 1 -31.30 54.63 25.65
CA MET A 1 -30.54 54.20 26.85
C MET A 1 -29.61 53.05 26.47
N ARG A 2 -28.31 53.30 26.61
CA ARG A 2 -27.16 52.40 26.88
C ARG A 2 -27.00 51.05 26.15
N SER A 3 -25.81 50.96 25.54
CA SER A 3 -25.04 49.81 25.07
C SER A 3 -25.09 48.56 25.96
N LEU A 4 -24.81 47.39 25.37
CA LEU A 4 -23.66 46.55 25.73
C LEU A 4 -23.47 45.41 24.72
N LEU A 5 -22.27 45.41 24.12
CA LEU A 5 -21.70 44.32 23.34
C LEU A 5 -21.40 43.14 24.27
N PHE A 6 -21.90 41.95 23.97
CA PHE A 6 -21.40 40.71 24.58
C PHE A 6 -20.55 39.96 23.55
N ARG A 7 -19.24 40.21 23.63
CA ARG A 7 -18.19 39.27 23.21
C ARG A 7 -18.08 38.22 24.31
N THR A 8 -18.29 36.95 23.99
CA THR A 8 -17.88 35.84 24.86
C THR A 8 -16.70 35.11 24.23
N ALA A 9 -15.68 34.93 25.07
CA ALA A 9 -14.35 34.46 24.74
C ALA A 9 -14.30 32.93 24.58
N ILE A 10 -13.51 32.48 23.60
CA ILE A 10 -13.11 31.09 23.42
C ILE A 10 -11.85 30.85 24.28
N PRO A 11 -11.78 29.80 25.11
CA PRO A 11 -10.55 29.47 25.83
C PRO A 11 -9.54 28.81 24.88
N ALA A 12 -8.33 29.38 24.84
CA ALA A 12 -7.19 28.86 24.10
C ALA A 12 -6.71 27.55 24.73
N LEU A 13 -6.76 26.45 23.96
CA LEU A 13 -6.07 25.20 24.30
C LEU A 13 -4.66 25.22 23.71
N HIS A 14 -3.70 24.99 24.60
CA HIS A 14 -2.27 25.03 24.36
C HIS A 14 -1.82 24.09 23.25
N LEU A 15 -1.06 24.62 22.29
CA LEU A 15 -0.28 23.86 21.33
C LEU A 15 0.78 23.01 22.06
N PHE A 16 0.69 21.69 21.91
CA PHE A 16 1.77 20.76 22.23
C PHE A 16 2.84 20.80 21.14
N SER A 17 4.07 21.09 21.55
CA SER A 17 5.28 21.15 20.73
C SER A 17 5.81 19.75 20.38
N PRO A 18 6.34 19.52 19.15
CA PRO A 18 6.99 18.26 18.79
C PRO A 18 8.42 18.22 19.35
N LYS A 19 8.71 17.25 20.22
CA LYS A 19 10.08 16.95 20.66
C LYS A 19 10.83 16.19 19.55
N THR A 20 11.81 16.84 18.96
CA THR A 20 12.86 16.25 18.12
C THR A 20 13.76 15.33 18.96
N LEU A 21 13.88 14.06 18.56
CA LEU A 21 14.88 13.12 19.09
C LEU A 21 16.20 13.33 18.35
N THR A 22 17.13 14.05 18.97
CA THR A 22 18.51 14.18 18.48
C THR A 22 19.37 13.13 19.17
N LEU A 23 19.94 12.20 18.40
CA LEU A 23 20.87 11.18 18.91
C LEU A 23 22.26 11.82 19.05
N THR A 24 22.63 12.28 20.24
CA THR A 24 23.98 12.79 20.52
C THR A 24 24.93 11.62 20.81
N LEU A 25 25.88 11.36 19.90
CA LEU A 25 27.03 10.51 20.18
C LEU A 25 27.95 11.25 21.17
N THR A 26 27.99 10.80 22.42
CA THR A 26 28.94 11.29 23.42
C THR A 26 30.33 10.71 23.13
N LEU A 27 31.25 11.57 22.72
CA LEU A 27 32.68 11.29 22.59
C LEU A 27 33.29 11.19 24.00
N VAL A 28 33.80 10.02 24.38
CA VAL A 28 34.56 9.82 25.62
C VAL A 28 35.99 10.34 25.42
N PRO A 29 36.52 11.23 26.29
CA PRO A 29 37.91 11.66 26.21
C PRO A 29 38.82 10.68 26.96
N LEU A 30 39.79 10.09 26.27
CA LEU A 30 40.89 9.33 26.89
C LEU A 30 42.10 10.26 27.08
N LEU A 31 42.52 10.42 28.34
CA LEU A 31 43.72 11.16 28.76
C LEU A 31 45.01 10.56 28.17
N PRO A 32 46.08 11.37 28.01
CA PRO A 32 47.37 10.88 27.55
C PRO A 32 48.13 10.22 28.71
N ARG A 33 48.46 8.93 28.56
CA ARG A 33 49.49 8.26 29.39
C ARG A 33 50.82 8.36 28.67
N SER A 34 51.75 9.09 29.27
CA SER A 34 53.16 9.09 28.87
C SER A 34 53.75 7.70 29.12
N PHE A 35 54.34 7.10 28.10
CA PHE A 35 55.25 5.98 28.26
C PHE A 35 56.57 6.29 27.58
N SER A 36 57.61 6.18 28.39
CA SER A 36 59.01 6.50 28.16
C SER A 36 59.63 5.66 27.04
N SER A 37 60.47 6.31 26.23
CA SER A 37 61.26 5.70 25.17
C SER A 37 62.38 4.82 25.71
N LYS A 38 62.45 3.56 25.28
CA LYS A 38 63.71 2.80 25.20
C LYS A 38 63.66 1.85 24.02
N SER A 39 64.40 2.18 22.97
CA SER A 39 64.73 1.29 21.85
C SER A 39 65.92 0.39 22.23
N PRO A 40 65.95 -0.88 21.77
CA PRO A 40 67.18 -1.62 21.55
C PRO A 40 67.36 -2.04 20.08
N PRO A 41 68.58 -2.44 19.67
CA PRO A 41 69.07 -2.26 18.31
C PRO A 41 68.73 -3.40 17.35
N MET A 42 68.85 -3.07 16.05
CA MET A 42 68.79 -3.99 14.91
C MET A 42 69.58 -5.28 15.14
N ALA A 43 68.91 -6.42 14.95
CA ALA A 43 69.53 -7.66 14.50
C ALA A 43 68.84 -8.05 13.18
N SER A 44 69.63 -8.07 12.11
CA SER A 44 69.21 -8.46 10.78
C SER A 44 68.96 -9.97 10.74
N SER A 45 67.71 -10.37 10.55
CA SER A 45 67.35 -11.73 10.18
C SER A 45 66.16 -11.69 9.22
N LYS A 46 66.48 -11.70 7.92
CA LYS A 46 65.69 -12.16 6.79
C LYS A 46 64.17 -11.97 6.90
N ASP A 47 63.70 -10.87 6.34
CA ASP A 47 62.31 -10.70 5.89
C ASP A 47 61.98 -11.79 4.85
N GLU A 48 61.32 -12.87 5.27
CA GLU A 48 60.34 -13.53 4.42
C GLU A 48 59.00 -12.86 4.72
N PRO A 49 58.25 -12.33 3.73
CA PRO A 49 56.89 -11.86 3.96
C PRO A 49 55.93 -13.05 3.89
N PRO A 50 55.28 -13.52 4.98
CA PRO A 50 54.17 -14.44 4.87
C PRO A 50 52.89 -13.61 4.95
N SER A 51 52.36 -13.11 3.83
CA SER A 51 50.95 -12.65 3.75
C SER A 51 50.51 -11.93 2.46
N SER A 52 51.39 -11.66 1.49
CA SER A 52 50.97 -10.95 0.26
C SER A 52 49.94 -11.73 -0.58
N SER A 53 50.00 -13.06 -0.58
CA SER A 53 49.02 -13.90 -1.29
C SER A 53 47.64 -13.90 -0.62
N SER A 54 47.59 -13.83 0.72
CA SER A 54 46.33 -13.79 1.47
C SER A 54 45.63 -12.43 1.36
N SER A 55 46.38 -11.32 1.35
CA SER A 55 45.79 -9.98 1.17
C SER A 55 45.21 -9.82 -0.24
N LEU A 56 45.94 -10.28 -1.27
CA LEU A 56 45.47 -10.28 -2.66
C LEU A 56 44.23 -11.18 -2.86
N SER A 57 44.13 -12.28 -2.12
CA SER A 57 42.95 -13.17 -2.16
C SER A 57 41.71 -12.52 -1.56
N ILE A 58 41.85 -11.72 -0.49
CA ILE A 58 40.75 -10.98 0.12
C ILE A 58 40.30 -9.83 -0.78
N GLU A 59 41.24 -9.05 -1.32
CA GLU A 59 40.95 -7.95 -2.25
C GLU A 59 40.15 -8.44 -3.46
N LYS A 60 40.60 -9.52 -4.09
CA LYS A 60 39.88 -10.14 -5.22
C LYS A 60 38.48 -10.63 -4.86
N GLN A 61 38.29 -11.15 -3.64
CA GLN A 61 36.96 -11.56 -3.17
C GLN A 61 36.03 -10.35 -3.02
N PHE A 62 36.53 -9.25 -2.44
CA PHE A 62 35.75 -8.03 -2.24
C PHE A 62 35.48 -7.28 -3.56
N GLU A 63 36.37 -7.36 -4.55
CA GLU A 63 36.10 -6.92 -5.92
C GLU A 63 34.93 -7.70 -6.53
N GLY A 64 34.89 -9.03 -6.34
CA GLY A 64 33.76 -9.86 -6.76
C GLY A 64 32.45 -9.47 -6.08
N PHE A 65 32.46 -9.21 -4.76
CA PHE A 65 31.28 -8.72 -4.04
C PHE A 65 30.82 -7.37 -4.55
N ARG A 66 31.76 -6.45 -4.82
CA ARG A 66 31.46 -5.13 -5.37
C ARG A 66 30.76 -5.24 -6.72
N ALA A 67 31.29 -6.02 -7.65
CA ALA A 67 30.67 -6.23 -8.96
C ALA A 67 29.23 -6.77 -8.83
N HIS A 68 29.02 -7.79 -7.99
CA HIS A 68 27.69 -8.35 -7.76
C HIS A 68 26.70 -7.34 -7.12
N LEU A 69 27.18 -6.43 -6.27
CA LEU A 69 26.36 -5.36 -5.70
C LEU A 69 26.03 -4.28 -6.75
N GLU A 70 26.98 -3.93 -7.61
CA GLU A 70 26.75 -2.98 -8.72
C GLU A 70 25.70 -3.52 -9.70
N ASP A 71 25.79 -4.80 -10.10
CA ASP A 71 24.79 -5.45 -10.96
C ASP A 71 23.41 -5.48 -10.29
N SER A 72 23.35 -5.86 -9.00
CA SER A 72 22.10 -5.87 -8.24
C SER A 72 21.50 -4.47 -8.07
N ASN A 73 22.32 -3.42 -8.02
CA ASN A 73 21.85 -2.04 -7.94
C ASN A 73 21.31 -1.56 -9.29
N SER A 74 22.02 -1.87 -10.39
CA SER A 74 21.55 -1.58 -11.75
C SER A 74 20.17 -2.19 -12.01
N LEU A 75 19.96 -3.43 -11.57
CA LEU A 75 18.66 -4.10 -11.66
C LEU A 75 17.58 -3.38 -10.84
N ARG A 76 17.88 -2.99 -9.59
CA ARG A 76 16.94 -2.22 -8.75
C ARG A 76 16.56 -0.88 -9.39
N ASP A 77 17.51 -0.19 -10.01
CA ASP A 77 17.25 1.10 -10.64
C ASP A 77 16.29 0.96 -11.82
N ARG A 78 16.44 -0.11 -12.62
CA ARG A 78 15.49 -0.45 -13.71
C ARG A 78 14.10 -0.79 -13.17
N ILE A 79 14.02 -1.60 -12.11
CA ILE A 79 12.75 -1.97 -11.46
C ILE A 79 12.04 -0.73 -10.92
N ARG A 80 12.77 0.14 -10.20
CA ARG A 80 12.21 1.38 -9.65
C ARG A 80 11.77 2.35 -10.72
N ALA A 81 12.47 2.43 -11.85
CA ALA A 81 12.03 3.23 -12.98
C ALA A 81 10.64 2.78 -13.47
N VAL A 82 10.41 1.46 -13.58
CA VAL A 82 9.08 0.92 -13.92
C VAL A 82 8.06 1.21 -12.81
N ALA A 83 8.42 1.05 -11.53
CA ALA A 83 7.52 1.34 -10.41
C ALA A 83 7.06 2.81 -10.38
N VAL A 84 7.96 3.77 -10.68
CA VAL A 84 7.59 5.19 -10.79
C VAL A 84 6.60 5.44 -11.93
N GLU A 85 6.75 4.74 -13.06
CA GLU A 85 5.77 4.82 -14.16
C GLU A 85 4.42 4.20 -13.75
N MET A 86 4.43 3.09 -13.01
CA MET A 86 3.21 2.48 -12.42
C MET A 86 2.53 3.43 -11.44
N GLU A 87 3.27 4.14 -10.59
CA GLU A 87 2.75 5.17 -9.69
C GLU A 87 2.03 6.28 -10.49
N SER A 88 2.66 6.75 -11.58
CA SER A 88 2.04 7.77 -12.45
C SER A 88 0.73 7.28 -13.06
N ALA A 89 0.71 6.04 -13.59
CA ALA A 89 -0.48 5.44 -14.19
C ALA A 89 -1.60 5.21 -13.16
N THR A 90 -1.27 4.68 -11.97
CA THR A 90 -2.24 4.49 -10.88
C THR A 90 -2.78 5.82 -10.36
N ARG A 91 -1.99 6.89 -10.32
CA ARG A 91 -2.47 8.25 -9.95
C ARG A 91 -3.49 8.81 -10.95
N ILE A 92 -3.28 8.60 -12.24
CA ILE A 92 -4.23 9.01 -13.29
C ILE A 92 -5.49 8.14 -13.25
N LEU A 93 -5.33 6.84 -12.98
CA LEU A 93 -6.46 5.95 -12.77
C LEU A 93 -7.29 6.41 -11.59
N TYR A 94 -6.66 6.66 -10.43
CA TYR A 94 -7.35 7.14 -9.24
C TYR A 94 -8.08 8.47 -9.48
N SER A 95 -7.49 9.43 -10.19
CA SER A 95 -8.17 10.68 -10.52
C SER A 95 -9.42 10.47 -11.39
N SER A 96 -9.40 9.46 -12.26
CA SER A 96 -10.58 9.05 -13.03
C SER A 96 -11.65 8.43 -12.13
N LEU A 97 -11.25 7.59 -11.16
CA LEU A 97 -12.16 6.98 -10.19
C LEU A 97 -12.83 8.01 -9.28
N LEU A 98 -12.11 9.06 -8.86
CA LEU A 98 -12.66 10.10 -7.99
C LEU A 98 -13.92 10.78 -8.56
N LEU A 99 -14.11 10.74 -9.88
CA LEU A 99 -15.29 11.25 -10.56
C LEU A 99 -16.58 10.54 -10.15
N VAL A 100 -16.51 9.29 -9.66
CA VAL A 100 -17.67 8.56 -9.15
C VAL A 100 -18.28 9.26 -7.92
N HIS A 101 -17.49 10.01 -7.17
CA HIS A 101 -17.96 10.81 -6.02
C HIS A 101 -18.58 12.14 -6.42
N GLN A 102 -18.46 12.53 -7.70
CA GLN A 102 -19.02 13.76 -8.27
C GLN A 102 -20.30 13.47 -9.09
N SER A 103 -20.94 12.32 -8.85
CA SER A 103 -22.18 11.89 -9.52
C SER A 103 -22.06 11.68 -11.03
N LEU A 104 -20.85 11.45 -11.54
CA LEU A 104 -20.69 11.04 -12.94
C LEU A 104 -21.14 9.58 -13.14
N PRO A 105 -21.74 9.24 -14.29
CA PRO A 105 -22.14 7.87 -14.60
C PRO A 105 -20.96 6.91 -14.52
N ILE A 106 -21.18 5.73 -13.94
CA ILE A 106 -20.15 4.69 -13.79
C ILE A 106 -19.55 4.34 -15.16
N SER A 107 -20.36 4.23 -16.22
CA SER A 107 -19.90 3.93 -17.58
C SER A 107 -18.83 4.89 -18.10
N GLU A 108 -18.94 6.19 -17.82
CA GLU A 108 -17.94 7.18 -18.21
C GLU A 108 -16.63 7.03 -17.42
N VAL A 109 -16.74 6.72 -16.13
CA VAL A 109 -15.58 6.43 -15.27
C VAL A 109 -14.81 5.22 -15.79
N LEU A 110 -15.53 4.15 -16.17
CA LEU A 110 -14.94 2.92 -16.70
C LEU A 110 -14.20 3.15 -18.02
N VAL A 111 -14.78 3.92 -18.94
CA VAL A 111 -14.12 4.27 -20.21
C VAL A 111 -12.82 5.04 -19.97
N LYS A 112 -12.82 6.00 -19.05
CA LYS A 112 -11.61 6.76 -18.68
C LYS A 112 -10.55 5.87 -18.02
N ALA A 113 -10.98 4.95 -17.16
CA ALA A 113 -10.13 4.01 -16.46
C ALA A 113 -9.47 2.99 -17.39
N ALA A 114 -10.20 2.49 -18.40
CA ALA A 114 -9.75 1.41 -19.29
C ALA A 114 -8.38 1.67 -19.93
N ARG A 115 -8.11 2.92 -20.35
CA ARG A 115 -6.81 3.29 -20.93
C ARG A 115 -5.66 3.07 -19.94
N GLN A 116 -5.83 3.44 -18.67
CA GLN A 116 -4.77 3.29 -17.68
C GLN A 116 -4.57 1.84 -17.25
N ILE A 117 -5.62 1.01 -17.33
CA ILE A 117 -5.50 -0.45 -17.10
C ILE A 117 -4.56 -1.07 -18.14
N GLU A 118 -4.71 -0.73 -19.43
CA GLU A 118 -3.81 -1.22 -20.48
C GLU A 118 -2.37 -0.70 -20.32
N VAL A 119 -2.20 0.55 -19.86
CA VAL A 119 -0.87 1.09 -19.54
C VAL A 119 -0.22 0.31 -18.38
N LEU A 120 -0.97 0.05 -17.30
CA LEU A 120 -0.48 -0.76 -16.17
C LEU A 120 -0.08 -2.17 -16.63
N LYS A 121 -0.89 -2.80 -17.48
CA LYS A 121 -0.58 -4.10 -18.06
C LYS A 121 0.76 -4.10 -18.82
N GLY A 122 1.03 -3.04 -19.59
CA GLY A 122 2.33 -2.86 -20.26
C GLY A 122 3.49 -2.71 -19.27
N HIS A 123 3.28 -2.00 -18.16
CA HIS A 123 4.30 -1.85 -17.11
C HIS A 123 4.61 -3.18 -16.41
N TYR A 124 3.59 -3.98 -16.06
CA TYR A 124 3.78 -5.32 -15.51
C TYR A 124 4.47 -6.26 -16.50
N GLY A 125 4.18 -6.16 -17.80
CA GLY A 125 4.90 -6.89 -18.85
C GLY A 125 6.40 -6.59 -18.85
N ARG A 126 6.79 -5.30 -18.84
CA ARG A 126 8.21 -4.91 -18.74
C ARG A 126 8.85 -5.34 -17.42
N LEU A 127 8.11 -5.28 -16.32
CA LEU A 127 8.62 -5.75 -15.02
C LEU A 127 8.88 -7.26 -15.05
N ALA A 128 8.00 -8.04 -15.70
CA ALA A 128 8.21 -9.47 -15.92
C ALA A 128 9.46 -9.73 -16.76
N GLU A 129 9.68 -8.98 -17.85
CA GLU A 129 10.88 -9.09 -18.69
C GLU A 129 12.18 -8.84 -17.89
N ILE A 130 12.19 -7.80 -17.04
CA ILE A 130 13.34 -7.52 -16.15
C ILE A 130 13.59 -8.69 -15.19
N LEU A 131 12.54 -9.28 -14.62
CA LEU A 131 12.67 -10.36 -13.66
C LEU A 131 13.09 -11.71 -14.27
N LEU A 132 12.87 -11.91 -15.58
CA LEU A 132 13.40 -13.07 -16.30
C LEU A 132 14.94 -13.10 -16.33
N GLU A 133 15.60 -11.95 -16.20
CA GLU A 133 17.07 -11.87 -16.10
C GLU A 133 17.59 -12.40 -14.75
N CYS A 134 16.73 -12.52 -13.74
CA CYS A 134 17.09 -12.96 -12.39
C CYS A 134 16.10 -14.02 -11.83
N PRO A 135 16.07 -15.23 -12.42
CA PRO A 135 15.13 -16.28 -12.01
C PRO A 135 15.30 -16.63 -10.53
N GLY A 136 14.17 -16.85 -9.85
CA GLY A 136 14.13 -17.16 -8.41
C GLY A 136 14.40 -15.99 -7.46
N GLN A 137 14.61 -14.76 -7.96
CA GLN A 137 14.89 -13.58 -7.12
C GLN A 137 13.68 -12.65 -6.94
N TYR A 138 12.46 -13.09 -7.27
CA TYR A 138 11.23 -12.30 -7.14
C TYR A 138 11.15 -11.55 -5.80
N TYR A 139 11.21 -12.29 -4.68
CA TYR A 139 11.05 -11.72 -3.34
C TYR A 139 12.21 -10.82 -2.89
N ARG A 140 13.38 -10.91 -3.52
CA ARG A 140 14.54 -10.03 -3.22
C ARG A 140 14.27 -8.59 -3.66
N TYR A 141 13.55 -8.43 -4.76
CA TYR A 141 13.24 -7.13 -5.37
C TYR A 141 11.79 -6.70 -5.18
N HIS A 142 10.89 -7.63 -4.80
CA HIS A 142 9.46 -7.40 -4.63
C HIS A 142 9.07 -6.10 -3.92
N GLY A 143 9.84 -5.72 -2.88
CA GLY A 143 9.60 -4.48 -2.14
C GLY A 143 9.71 -3.19 -2.96
N ASP A 144 10.38 -3.20 -4.11
CA ASP A 144 10.57 -2.01 -4.95
C ASP A 144 9.33 -1.65 -5.80
N TRP A 145 8.33 -2.55 -5.95
CA TRP A 145 7.06 -2.29 -6.68
C TRP A 145 5.78 -2.70 -5.91
N ARG A 146 5.96 -3.13 -4.66
CA ARG A 146 4.90 -3.70 -3.83
C ARG A 146 3.77 -2.71 -3.59
N SER A 147 4.10 -1.47 -3.21
CA SER A 147 3.11 -0.42 -2.90
C SER A 147 2.24 -0.08 -4.10
N GLU A 148 2.84 -0.09 -5.28
CA GLU A 148 2.21 0.25 -6.55
C GLU A 148 1.24 -0.87 -6.92
N THR A 149 1.60 -2.13 -6.64
CA THR A 149 0.74 -3.29 -6.86
C THR A 149 -0.46 -3.31 -5.93
N GLN A 150 -0.26 -3.08 -4.64
CA GLN A 150 -1.36 -2.96 -3.67
C GLN A 150 -2.34 -1.86 -4.07
N THR A 151 -1.81 -0.72 -4.54
CA THR A 151 -2.61 0.41 -5.03
C THR A 151 -3.36 0.04 -6.32
N ALA A 152 -2.69 -0.57 -7.30
CA ALA A 152 -3.31 -1.00 -8.54
C ALA A 152 -4.46 -1.99 -8.29
N VAL A 153 -4.25 -3.00 -7.43
CA VAL A 153 -5.30 -3.95 -7.04
C VAL A 153 -6.49 -3.23 -6.39
N SER A 154 -6.24 -2.29 -5.48
CA SER A 154 -7.30 -1.49 -4.85
C SER A 154 -8.19 -0.78 -5.89
N LEU A 155 -7.56 -0.11 -6.85
CA LEU A 155 -8.27 0.62 -7.91
C LEU A 155 -9.05 -0.31 -8.83
N LEU A 156 -8.44 -1.43 -9.23
CA LEU A 156 -9.10 -2.45 -10.05
C LEU A 156 -10.27 -3.11 -9.33
N ALA A 157 -10.11 -3.41 -8.04
CA ALA A 157 -11.17 -3.97 -7.22
C ALA A 157 -12.34 -3.00 -7.07
N PHE A 158 -12.06 -1.70 -6.89
CA PHE A 158 -13.13 -0.71 -6.79
C PHE A 158 -13.89 -0.57 -8.12
N LEU A 159 -13.19 -0.51 -9.26
CA LEU A 159 -13.82 -0.51 -10.58
C LEU A 159 -14.69 -1.74 -10.82
N HIS A 160 -14.18 -2.93 -10.51
CA HIS A 160 -14.92 -4.17 -10.67
C HIS A 160 -16.16 -4.22 -9.77
N TRP A 161 -16.06 -3.70 -8.55
CA TRP A 161 -17.20 -3.60 -7.65
C TRP A 161 -18.24 -2.60 -8.17
N LEU A 162 -17.83 -1.47 -8.73
CA LEU A 162 -18.75 -0.52 -9.38
C LEU A 162 -19.48 -1.14 -10.57
N GLU A 163 -18.82 -2.02 -11.34
CA GLU A 163 -19.39 -2.73 -12.47
C GLU A 163 -20.36 -3.85 -12.07
N THR A 164 -20.00 -4.63 -11.05
CA THR A 164 -20.64 -5.94 -10.80
C THR A 164 -21.31 -6.06 -9.43
N GLY A 165 -20.95 -5.20 -8.48
CA GLY A 165 -21.31 -5.32 -7.06
C GLY A 165 -20.60 -6.45 -6.32
N ASN A 166 -19.67 -7.16 -6.96
CA ASN A 166 -18.96 -8.31 -6.41
C ASN A 166 -17.48 -8.03 -6.14
N LEU A 167 -16.83 -8.96 -5.41
CA LEU A 167 -15.39 -8.92 -5.16
C LEU A 167 -14.64 -9.33 -6.43
N LEU A 168 -13.66 -8.52 -6.84
CA LEU A 168 -12.69 -8.90 -7.88
C LEU A 168 -11.84 -10.05 -7.36
N LYS A 169 -11.91 -11.23 -7.99
CA LYS A 169 -11.11 -12.39 -7.55
C LYS A 169 -9.63 -12.20 -7.87
N HIS A 170 -8.77 -12.92 -7.15
CA HIS A 170 -7.32 -12.89 -7.35
C HIS A 170 -6.92 -13.22 -8.80
N GLU A 171 -7.42 -14.32 -9.37
CA GLU A 171 -7.16 -14.72 -10.77
C GLU A 171 -7.64 -13.66 -11.79
N GLU A 172 -8.75 -12.98 -11.50
CA GLU A 172 -9.29 -11.92 -12.35
C GLU A 172 -8.43 -10.65 -12.29
N ALA A 173 -7.90 -10.34 -11.10
CA ALA A 173 -6.94 -9.25 -10.90
C ALA A 173 -5.63 -9.53 -11.64
N GLU A 174 -5.10 -10.75 -11.55
CA GLU A 174 -3.92 -11.17 -12.32
C GLU A 174 -4.15 -10.98 -13.81
N LYS A 175 -5.27 -11.49 -14.33
CA LYS A 175 -5.60 -11.35 -15.75
C LYS A 175 -5.72 -9.88 -16.18
N LYS A 176 -6.34 -9.03 -15.36
CA LYS A 176 -6.47 -7.58 -15.64
C LYS A 176 -5.11 -6.88 -15.67
N LEU A 177 -4.15 -7.33 -14.87
CA LEU A 177 -2.77 -6.82 -14.86
C LEU A 177 -1.87 -7.47 -15.93
N GLY A 178 -2.37 -8.47 -16.66
CA GLY A 178 -1.58 -9.25 -17.63
C GLY A 178 -0.58 -10.20 -16.98
N LEU A 179 -0.84 -10.59 -15.73
CA LEU A 179 -0.07 -11.56 -14.95
C LEU A 179 -0.65 -12.98 -15.15
N GLY A 180 0.14 -14.01 -14.86
CA GLY A 180 -0.32 -15.42 -14.88
C GLY A 180 0.08 -16.26 -16.11
N VAL A 181 0.88 -15.72 -17.04
CA VAL A 181 1.44 -16.49 -18.18
C VAL A 181 2.89 -16.94 -17.92
N SER A 182 3.56 -16.39 -16.90
CA SER A 182 4.95 -16.66 -16.54
C SER A 182 5.09 -16.99 -15.04
N GLU A 183 6.31 -17.21 -14.55
CA GLU A 183 6.62 -17.32 -13.11
C GLU A 183 6.32 -16.02 -12.32
N PHE A 184 5.96 -14.93 -13.00
CA PHE A 184 5.61 -13.65 -12.40
C PHE A 184 4.08 -13.54 -12.19
N GLY A 185 3.64 -13.83 -10.97
CA GLY A 185 2.25 -13.75 -10.52
C GLY A 185 1.98 -12.60 -9.55
N LEU A 186 0.71 -12.36 -9.26
CA LEU A 186 0.28 -11.41 -8.23
C LEU A 186 0.40 -12.07 -6.85
N ASP A 187 1.22 -11.50 -5.98
CA ASP A 187 1.35 -11.99 -4.61
C ASP A 187 0.00 -11.88 -3.85
N ILE A 188 -0.34 -12.94 -3.13
CA ILE A 188 -1.62 -13.05 -2.41
C ILE A 188 -1.72 -11.98 -1.32
N GLU A 189 -0.62 -11.66 -0.62
CA GLU A 189 -0.65 -10.62 0.42
C GLU A 189 -0.93 -9.24 -0.20
N ASP A 190 -0.34 -8.94 -1.35
CA ASP A 190 -0.57 -7.67 -2.03
C ASP A 190 -1.99 -7.53 -2.55
N TYR A 191 -2.57 -8.63 -3.04
CA TYR A 191 -3.98 -8.68 -3.38
C TYR A 191 -4.86 -8.38 -2.15
N LEU A 192 -4.65 -9.09 -1.03
CA LEU A 192 -5.44 -8.91 0.19
C LEU A 192 -5.30 -7.51 0.78
N ILE A 193 -4.10 -6.92 0.73
CA ILE A 193 -3.86 -5.53 1.16
C ILE A 193 -4.58 -4.57 0.22
N GLY A 194 -4.53 -4.79 -1.09
CA GLY A 194 -5.27 -3.99 -2.07
C GLY A 194 -6.78 -4.00 -1.82
N ILE A 195 -7.35 -5.17 -1.48
CA ILE A 195 -8.76 -5.28 -1.09
C ILE A 195 -9.06 -4.48 0.19
N CYS A 196 -8.16 -4.50 1.18
CA CYS A 196 -8.30 -3.65 2.38
C CYS A 196 -8.24 -2.16 2.06
N PHE A 197 -7.46 -1.73 1.07
CA PHE A 197 -7.41 -0.33 0.65
C PHE A 197 -8.69 0.08 -0.08
N MET A 198 -9.23 -0.80 -0.92
CA MET A 198 -10.50 -0.54 -1.62
C MET A 198 -11.64 -0.33 -0.63
N SER A 199 -11.68 -1.07 0.49
CA SER A 199 -12.71 -0.89 1.50
C SER A 199 -12.73 0.51 2.11
N ASN A 200 -11.58 1.21 2.13
CA ASN A 200 -11.48 2.56 2.68
C ASN A 200 -12.19 3.62 1.80
N GLU A 201 -12.41 3.35 0.51
CA GLU A 201 -13.11 4.26 -0.40
C GLU A 201 -14.64 4.14 -0.32
N LEU A 202 -15.14 3.00 0.15
CA LEU A 202 -16.57 2.69 0.18
C LEU A 202 -17.41 3.60 1.10
N PRO A 203 -16.99 3.97 2.33
CA PRO A 203 -17.74 4.91 3.15
C PRO A 203 -17.93 6.26 2.47
N ARG A 204 -16.88 6.78 1.82
CA ARG A 204 -16.95 8.04 1.06
C ARG A 204 -17.87 7.89 -0.14
N TYR A 205 -17.80 6.76 -0.85
CA TYR A 205 -18.72 6.46 -1.95
C TYR A 205 -20.18 6.52 -1.50
N VAL A 206 -20.52 5.82 -0.41
CA VAL A 206 -21.88 5.75 0.13
C VAL A 206 -22.44 7.12 0.48
N VAL A 207 -21.68 7.95 1.20
CA VAL A 207 -22.12 9.31 1.57
C VAL A 207 -22.44 10.16 0.34
N ASN A 208 -21.60 10.09 -0.69
CA ASN A 208 -21.81 10.86 -1.92
C ASN A 208 -23.00 10.32 -2.73
N GLN A 209 -23.22 9.01 -2.76
CA GLN A 209 -24.39 8.42 -3.43
C GLN A 209 -25.70 8.83 -2.75
N VAL A 210 -25.76 8.79 -1.41
CA VAL A 210 -26.93 9.27 -0.65
C VAL A 210 -27.17 10.76 -0.88
N THR A 211 -26.09 11.55 -0.95
CA THR A 211 -26.18 12.99 -1.26
C THR A 211 -26.72 13.23 -2.66
N ALA A 212 -26.43 12.35 -3.61
CA ALA A 212 -26.95 12.37 -4.98
C ALA A 212 -28.37 11.78 -5.11
N GLY A 213 -28.96 11.26 -4.03
CA GLY A 213 -30.30 10.69 -4.00
C GLY A 213 -30.38 9.18 -4.23
N ASP A 214 -29.25 8.47 -4.32
CA ASP A 214 -29.24 7.00 -4.33
C ASP A 214 -29.24 6.45 -2.89
N TYR A 215 -30.43 6.08 -2.43
CA TYR A 215 -30.67 5.52 -1.10
C TYR A 215 -30.54 3.99 -1.02
N ASP A 216 -30.35 3.31 -2.15
CA ASP A 216 -30.15 1.85 -2.20
C ASP A 216 -28.66 1.48 -2.07
N SER A 217 -27.77 2.36 -2.54
CA SER A 217 -26.31 2.18 -2.47
C SER A 217 -25.78 1.80 -1.06
N PRO A 218 -26.18 2.47 0.05
CA PRO A 218 -25.73 2.08 1.39
C PRO A 218 -26.04 0.62 1.74
N LYS A 219 -27.22 0.11 1.37
CA LYS A 219 -27.62 -1.28 1.63
C LYS A 219 -26.70 -2.26 0.88
N LYS A 220 -26.41 -1.98 -0.39
CA LYS A 220 -25.55 -2.81 -1.24
C LYS A 220 -24.11 -2.85 -0.70
N VAL A 221 -23.56 -1.69 -0.37
CA VAL A 221 -22.20 -1.56 0.18
C VAL A 221 -22.10 -2.21 1.56
N LEU A 222 -23.09 -2.03 2.43
CA LEU A 222 -23.10 -2.64 3.76
C LEU A 222 -23.06 -4.16 3.67
N LYS A 223 -23.91 -4.75 2.82
CA LYS A 223 -23.91 -6.20 2.58
C LYS A 223 -22.53 -6.68 2.13
N PHE A 224 -21.96 -6.02 1.11
CA PHE A 224 -20.65 -6.36 0.57
C PHE A 224 -19.53 -6.29 1.63
N LEU A 225 -19.46 -5.19 2.40
CA LEU A 225 -18.45 -5.03 3.45
C LEU A 225 -18.63 -6.04 4.60
N THR A 226 -19.87 -6.41 4.92
CA THR A 226 -20.16 -7.42 5.94
C THR A 226 -19.64 -8.79 5.51
N ASP A 227 -19.96 -9.19 4.28
CA ASP A 227 -19.50 -10.46 3.69
C ASP A 227 -17.97 -10.49 3.56
N LEU A 228 -17.38 -9.38 3.12
CA LEU A 228 -15.93 -9.23 2.99
C LEU A 228 -15.23 -9.34 4.36
N HIS A 229 -15.72 -8.61 5.36
CA HIS A 229 -15.17 -8.65 6.72
C HIS A 229 -15.29 -10.06 7.32
N ALA A 230 -16.41 -10.75 7.11
CA ALA A 230 -16.57 -12.14 7.53
C ALA A 230 -15.56 -13.06 6.83
N ALA A 231 -15.33 -12.88 5.53
CA ALA A 231 -14.36 -13.66 4.78
C ALA A 231 -12.92 -13.46 5.29
N PHE A 232 -12.51 -12.22 5.56
CA PHE A 232 -11.20 -11.94 6.17
C PHE A 232 -11.05 -12.55 7.56
N ARG A 233 -12.13 -12.67 8.35
CA ARG A 233 -12.07 -13.35 9.66
C ARG A 233 -11.82 -14.85 9.55
N MET A 234 -12.09 -15.47 8.41
CA MET A 234 -11.73 -16.87 8.16
C MET A 234 -10.22 -17.05 7.98
N LEU A 235 -9.50 -15.96 7.64
CA LEU A 235 -8.06 -15.97 7.50
C LEU A 235 -7.40 -15.84 8.88
N ASN A 236 -6.59 -16.82 9.25
CA ASN A 236 -5.82 -16.78 10.50
C ASN A 236 -4.56 -15.89 10.35
N LEU A 237 -4.78 -14.58 10.18
CA LEU A 237 -3.72 -13.61 9.88
C LEU A 237 -2.76 -13.44 11.06
N ARG A 238 -1.45 -13.42 10.76
CA ARG A 238 -0.40 -13.07 11.72
C ARG A 238 -0.51 -11.59 12.11
N ASN A 239 0.03 -11.22 13.26
CA ASN A 239 0.04 -9.82 13.70
C ASN A 239 1.08 -8.98 12.94
N ASP A 240 0.76 -8.62 11.70
CA ASP A 240 1.62 -7.88 10.77
C ASP A 240 0.87 -6.70 10.11
N PHE A 241 1.41 -6.21 9.00
CA PHE A 241 0.82 -5.09 8.26
C PHE A 241 -0.56 -5.41 7.69
N LEU A 242 -0.75 -6.59 7.09
CA LEU A 242 -2.04 -7.00 6.53
C LEU A 242 -3.10 -7.07 7.63
N ARG A 243 -2.76 -7.63 8.80
CA ARG A 243 -3.66 -7.64 9.95
C ARG A 243 -4.06 -6.24 10.41
N LYS A 244 -3.11 -5.30 10.48
CA LYS A 244 -3.42 -3.90 10.83
C LYS A 244 -4.38 -3.25 9.83
N LYS A 245 -4.25 -3.55 8.54
CA LYS A 245 -5.14 -3.04 7.50
C LYS A 245 -6.54 -3.66 7.59
N PHE A 246 -6.62 -4.98 7.75
CA PHE A 246 -7.87 -5.67 8.00
C PHE A 246 -8.58 -5.15 9.26
N ASP A 247 -7.88 -4.98 10.39
CA ASP A 247 -8.45 -4.46 11.63
C ASP A 247 -9.04 -3.05 11.47
N GLY A 248 -8.60 -2.30 10.45
CA GLY A 248 -9.14 -0.99 10.06
C GLY A 248 -10.53 -1.08 9.41
N MET A 249 -10.83 -2.17 8.70
CA MET A 249 -12.08 -2.36 7.94
C MET A 249 -13.34 -2.25 8.81
N LYS A 250 -13.26 -2.60 10.11
CA LYS A 250 -14.38 -2.46 11.06
C LYS A 250 -14.86 -1.01 11.21
N TYR A 251 -13.97 -0.03 11.01
CA TYR A 251 -14.34 1.39 11.06
C TYR A 251 -15.04 1.84 9.79
N ASP A 252 -14.68 1.28 8.64
CA ASP A 252 -15.38 1.53 7.38
C ASP A 252 -16.78 0.93 7.41
N LEU A 253 -16.90 -0.32 7.91
CA LEU A 253 -18.17 -0.99 8.13
C LEU A 253 -19.10 -0.14 9.01
N ARG A 254 -18.63 0.29 10.19
CA ARG A 254 -19.42 1.13 11.09
C ARG A 254 -19.91 2.42 10.43
N ARG A 255 -19.06 3.10 9.64
CA ARG A 255 -19.47 4.34 8.94
C ARG A 255 -20.58 4.08 7.93
N VAL A 256 -20.51 2.98 7.18
CA VAL A 256 -21.55 2.61 6.23
C VAL A 256 -22.84 2.20 6.95
N GLU A 257 -22.73 1.49 8.08
CA GLU A 257 -23.88 1.16 8.95
C GLU A 257 -24.59 2.40 9.46
N GLU A 258 -23.85 3.41 9.93
CA GLU A 258 -24.40 4.69 10.41
C GLU A 258 -25.18 5.40 9.29
N VAL A 259 -24.62 5.48 8.08
CA VAL A 259 -25.31 6.10 6.93
C VAL A 259 -26.55 5.31 6.53
N PHE A 260 -26.49 3.98 6.53
CA PHE A 260 -27.65 3.15 6.21
C PHE A 260 -28.76 3.25 7.27
N TYR A 261 -28.39 3.30 8.55
CA TYR A 261 -29.31 3.56 9.64
C TYR A 261 -30.04 4.88 9.43
N ASP A 262 -29.28 5.95 9.11
CA ASP A 262 -29.80 7.28 8.82
C ASP A 262 -30.82 7.30 7.67
N VAL A 263 -30.57 6.53 6.61
CA VAL A 263 -31.49 6.38 5.47
C VAL A 263 -32.77 5.64 5.88
N LYS A 264 -32.65 4.56 6.66
CA LYS A 264 -33.79 3.75 7.11
C LYS A 264 -34.70 4.51 8.07
N ILE A 265 -34.16 5.20 9.08
CA ILE A 265 -34.98 5.93 10.06
C ILE A 265 -35.76 7.11 9.45
N ARG A 266 -35.23 7.69 8.36
CA ARG A 266 -35.88 8.78 7.63
C ARG A 266 -36.89 8.30 6.58
N GLY A 267 -37.01 6.98 6.38
CA GLY A 267 -37.90 6.41 5.37
C GLY A 267 -37.51 6.76 3.93
N LEU A 268 -36.21 6.97 3.68
CA LEU A 268 -35.70 7.37 2.36
C LEU A 268 -35.44 6.16 1.43
N ALA A 269 -35.24 4.98 2.02
CA ALA A 269 -35.14 3.75 1.24
C ALA A 269 -36.53 3.35 0.69
N PRO A 270 -36.60 2.75 -0.50
CA PRO A 270 -37.83 2.14 -1.00
C PRO A 270 -38.43 1.23 0.07
N VAL A 271 -39.74 1.35 0.30
CA VAL A 271 -40.46 0.45 1.20
C VAL A 271 -40.31 -0.96 0.61
N GLU A 272 -39.63 -1.84 1.34
CA GLU A 272 -39.62 -3.27 1.04
C GLU A 272 -41.09 -3.71 1.15
N THR A 273 -41.77 -3.91 0.03
CA THR A 273 -43.11 -4.49 0.01
C THR A 273 -43.00 -5.87 0.64
N ALA A 274 -43.56 -5.98 1.84
CA ALA A 274 -43.62 -7.19 2.63
C ALA A 274 -44.53 -8.22 1.92
N GLU A 275 -43.99 -8.97 0.96
CA GLU A 275 -44.67 -10.12 0.35
C GLU A 275 -44.04 -11.48 0.70
N GLU A 276 -42.94 -11.53 1.47
CA GLU A 276 -42.29 -12.81 1.81
C GLU A 276 -42.64 -13.40 3.20
N HIS A 277 -43.58 -12.81 3.94
CA HIS A 277 -43.95 -13.31 5.29
C HIS A 277 -45.32 -14.02 5.37
N SER A 278 -45.89 -14.44 4.23
CA SER A 278 -47.20 -15.16 4.17
C SER A 278 -47.13 -16.58 3.58
N MET A 279 -45.94 -17.18 3.45
CA MET A 279 -45.79 -18.60 3.11
C MET A 279 -45.08 -19.39 4.21
N GLN A 280 -45.68 -19.40 5.40
CA GLN A 280 -45.57 -20.52 6.34
C GLN A 280 -46.70 -20.36 7.38
N THR A 281 -47.88 -20.82 6.98
CA THR A 281 -48.91 -21.30 7.89
C THR A 281 -49.21 -22.74 7.52
#